data_AF-A0A418DXU2-F1
#
_entry.id   AF-A0A418DXU2-F1
#
_cell.length_a   1.000
_cell.length_b   1.000
_cell.length_c   1.000
_cell.angle_alpha   90.00
_cell.angle_beta   90.00
_cell.angle_gamma   90.00
#
_symmetry.space_group_name_H-M   'P 1'
#
loop_
_entity.id
_entity.type
_entity.pdbx_description
1 polymer ?
#
loop_
_entity_poly.entity_id
_entity_poly.type
_entity_poly.pdbx_seq_one_letter_code
_entity_poly.pdbx_strand_id
1 'polypeptide(L)'
;FACHNTALPVYEELQHRSIKRMNQAVFGAISLAFVLYAVIGLCGYFTFGAATMDNILVNFTPEFLDAYPGVRQPLLLGRLCMAIALLFCAPIATWPFRSCVLSVYLRVKNGGRQTPSSAATASEFTGMTATLQALILFAAIFVPSVKIPLSIVGSVAGSLIIFIMPSLFYTLQHRPVVSWANKGPLAMFALGVCVFVLCFSLTMLKLENEFFPL
;
A
#
# COMPACT_ATOMS: atom_id res chain seq x y z
N PHE A 1 6.89 -0.09 -0.14
CA PHE A 1 7.33 -1.05 0.90
C PHE A 1 6.17 -1.81 1.56
N ALA A 2 5.08 -2.11 0.84
CA ALA A 2 3.92 -2.80 1.40
C ALA A 2 3.71 -4.13 0.66
N CYS A 3 4.26 -5.22 1.20
CA CYS A 3 4.15 -6.58 0.64
C CYS A 3 3.72 -7.61 1.69
N HIS A 4 3.25 -7.15 2.85
CA HIS A 4 2.93 -8.00 4.01
C HIS A 4 1.84 -9.03 3.69
N ASN A 5 0.87 -8.70 2.84
CA ASN A 5 -0.23 -9.60 2.47
C ASN A 5 0.21 -10.77 1.57
N THR A 6 1.34 -10.65 0.86
CA THR A 6 1.90 -11.71 0.01
C THR A 6 3.06 -12.46 0.65
N ALA A 7 3.54 -12.00 1.81
CA ALA A 7 4.71 -12.57 2.47
C ALA A 7 4.54 -14.06 2.82
N LEU A 8 3.35 -14.47 3.28
CA LEU A 8 3.08 -15.87 3.61
C LEU A 8 3.03 -16.79 2.38
N PRO A 9 2.24 -16.49 1.32
CA PRO A 9 2.29 -17.25 0.08
C PRO A 9 3.69 -17.37 -0.51
N VAL A 10 4.46 -16.27 -0.53
CA VAL A 10 5.84 -16.27 -1.04
C VAL A 10 6.75 -17.18 -0.20
N TYR A 11 6.56 -17.21 1.11
CA TYR A 11 7.30 -18.11 1.98
C TYR A 11 6.94 -19.59 1.74
N GLU A 12 5.67 -19.88 1.47
CA GLU A 12 5.18 -21.23 1.18
C GLU A 12 5.71 -21.76 -0.16
N GLU A 13 5.86 -20.88 -1.17
CA GLU A 13 6.42 -21.22 -2.48
C GLU A 13 7.95 -21.26 -2.51
N LEU A 14 8.64 -20.77 -1.47
CA LEU A 14 10.09 -20.69 -1.42
C LEU A 14 10.74 -22.09 -1.37
N GLN A 15 11.50 -22.42 -2.41
CA GLN A 15 12.28 -23.66 -2.46
C GLN A 15 13.26 -23.74 -1.27
N HIS A 16 13.26 -24.88 -0.58
CA HIS A 16 14.02 -25.11 0.65
C HIS A 16 13.78 -24.02 1.71
N ARG A 17 12.50 -23.75 2.00
CA ARG A 17 12.06 -22.69 2.91
C ARG A 17 12.82 -22.69 4.24
N SER A 18 13.36 -21.52 4.58
CA SER A 18 13.94 -21.22 5.88
C SER A 18 13.84 -19.72 6.15
N ILE A 19 13.78 -19.31 7.42
CA ILE A 19 13.69 -17.90 7.81
C ILE A 19 14.88 -17.11 7.24
N LYS A 20 16.09 -17.70 7.23
CA LYS A 20 17.28 -17.05 6.68
C LYS A 20 17.13 -16.72 5.19
N ARG A 21 16.62 -17.67 4.38
CA ARG A 21 16.40 -17.45 2.94
C ARG A 21 15.30 -16.44 2.67
N MET A 22 14.21 -16.49 3.46
CA MET A 22 13.15 -15.48 3.38
C MET A 22 13.68 -14.08 3.68
N ASN A 23 14.48 -13.93 4.75
CA ASN A 23 15.08 -12.64 5.10
C ASN A 23 16.02 -12.13 4.02
N GLN A 24 16.80 -13.00 3.37
CA GLN A 24 17.64 -12.62 2.22
C GLN A 24 16.81 -12.14 1.03
N ALA A 25 15.73 -12.85 0.70
CA ALA A 25 14.82 -12.45 -0.38
C ALA A 25 14.14 -11.10 -0.07
N VAL A 26 13.66 -10.92 1.15
CA VAL A 26 13.04 -9.66 1.61
C VAL A 26 14.04 -8.52 1.58
N PHE A 27 15.25 -8.71 2.11
CA PHE A 27 16.29 -7.68 2.09
C PHE A 27 16.65 -7.28 0.66
N GLY A 28 16.89 -8.26 -0.22
CA GLY A 28 17.18 -7.99 -1.63
C GLY A 28 16.06 -7.22 -2.33
N ALA A 29 14.81 -7.62 -2.13
CA ALA A 29 13.65 -6.96 -2.72
C ALA A 29 13.46 -5.52 -2.20
N ILE A 30 13.59 -5.31 -0.89
CA ILE A 30 13.47 -3.99 -0.27
C ILE A 30 14.60 -3.07 -0.71
N SER A 31 15.85 -3.55 -0.73
CA SER A 31 16.99 -2.76 -1.19
C SER A 31 16.86 -2.37 -2.66
N LEU A 32 16.44 -3.30 -3.52
CA LEU A 32 16.18 -2.99 -4.93
C LEU A 32 15.08 -1.94 -5.08
N ALA A 33 13.96 -2.10 -4.39
CA ALA A 33 12.87 -1.13 -4.42
C ALA A 33 13.31 0.25 -3.92
N PHE A 34 14.12 0.30 -2.85
CA PHE A 34 14.67 1.54 -2.32
C PHE A 34 15.54 2.27 -3.35
N VAL A 35 16.48 1.56 -3.99
CA VAL A 35 17.35 2.14 -5.02
C VAL A 35 16.53 2.65 -6.20
N LEU A 36 15.57 1.87 -6.71
CA LEU A 36 14.73 2.28 -7.82
C LEU A 36 13.91 3.53 -7.49
N TYR A 37 13.26 3.56 -6.32
CA TYR A 37 12.49 4.73 -5.88
C TYR A 37 13.37 5.96 -5.64
N ALA A 38 14.56 5.79 -5.08
CA ALA A 38 15.51 6.88 -4.87
C ALA A 38 15.98 7.46 -6.20
N VAL A 39 16.36 6.62 -7.16
CA VAL A 39 16.80 7.07 -8.50
C VAL A 39 15.68 7.83 -9.20
N ILE A 40 14.46 7.28 -9.25
CA ILE A 40 13.33 7.94 -9.91
C ILE A 40 12.99 9.27 -9.22
N GLY A 41 12.94 9.28 -7.87
CA GLY A 41 12.62 10.47 -7.09
C GLY A 41 13.68 11.57 -7.23
N LEU A 42 14.96 11.22 -7.14
CA LEU A 42 16.06 12.17 -7.26
C LEU A 42 16.17 12.73 -8.69
N CYS A 43 16.12 11.88 -9.71
CA CYS A 43 16.13 12.34 -11.11
C CYS A 43 14.93 13.23 -11.41
N GLY A 44 13.74 12.88 -10.89
CA GLY A 44 12.54 13.70 -11.04
C GLY A 44 12.69 15.08 -10.41
N TYR A 45 13.21 15.14 -9.19
CA TYR A 45 13.47 16.40 -8.50
C TYR A 45 14.57 17.22 -9.19
N PHE A 46 15.65 16.62 -9.67
CA PHE A 46 16.68 17.35 -10.42
C PHE A 46 16.18 17.88 -11.77
N THR A 47 15.17 17.24 -12.36
CA THR A 47 14.60 17.67 -13.65
C THR A 47 13.61 18.82 -13.48
N PHE A 48 12.72 18.75 -12.49
CA PHE A 48 11.59 19.70 -12.34
C PHE A 48 11.71 20.61 -11.10
N GLY A 49 12.67 20.37 -10.22
CA GLY A 49 12.89 21.13 -9.00
C GLY A 49 11.66 21.18 -8.10
N ALA A 50 11.32 22.38 -7.61
CA ALA A 50 10.14 22.60 -6.78
C ALA A 50 8.81 22.37 -7.51
N ALA A 51 8.81 22.31 -8.85
CA ALA A 51 7.61 22.10 -9.66
C ALA A 51 7.27 20.61 -9.88
N THR A 52 7.99 19.66 -9.26
CA THR A 52 7.65 18.23 -9.35
C THR A 52 6.24 17.97 -8.82
N MET A 53 5.39 17.41 -9.68
CA MET A 53 4.01 17.05 -9.35
C MET A 53 3.95 15.68 -8.68
N ASP A 54 2.86 15.42 -7.95
CA ASP A 54 2.58 14.13 -7.31
C ASP A 54 2.65 12.94 -8.28
N ASN A 55 2.16 13.16 -9.50
CA ASN A 55 2.35 12.26 -10.62
C ASN A 55 3.35 12.89 -11.60
N ILE A 56 4.61 12.47 -11.53
CA ILE A 56 5.69 12.99 -12.36
C ILE A 56 5.42 12.89 -13.87
N LEU A 57 4.58 11.93 -14.31
CA LEU A 57 4.22 11.80 -15.72
C LEU A 57 3.45 13.00 -16.24
N VAL A 58 2.80 13.78 -15.36
CA VAL A 58 2.07 15.01 -15.69
C VAL A 58 3.01 16.19 -15.88
N ASN A 59 4.22 16.18 -15.30
CA ASN A 59 5.24 17.21 -15.53
C ASN A 59 5.74 17.26 -16.98
N PHE A 60 5.64 16.15 -17.72
CA PHE A 60 6.00 16.10 -19.13
C PHE A 60 4.85 16.66 -20.00
N THR A 61 4.67 17.98 -19.94
CA THR A 61 3.68 18.71 -20.73
C THR A 61 4.07 18.72 -22.22
N PRO A 62 3.12 19.01 -23.13
CA PRO A 62 3.43 19.14 -24.55
C PRO A 62 4.58 20.12 -24.82
N GLU A 63 4.62 21.24 -24.10
CA GLU A 63 5.67 22.26 -24.24
C GLU A 63 7.05 21.72 -23.84
N PHE A 64 7.11 20.87 -22.80
CA PHE A 64 8.35 20.19 -22.42
C PHE A 64 8.79 19.19 -23.50
N LEU A 65 7.85 18.48 -24.12
CA LEU A 65 8.14 17.52 -25.18
C LEU A 65 8.57 18.18 -26.49
N ASP A 66 8.10 19.40 -26.76
CA ASP A 66 8.54 20.20 -27.90
C ASP A 66 9.97 20.73 -27.68
N ALA A 67 10.31 21.12 -26.45
CA ALA A 67 11.68 21.51 -26.09
C ALA A 67 12.67 20.33 -26.09
N TYR A 68 12.20 19.13 -25.73
CA TYR A 68 13.01 17.91 -25.66
C TYR A 68 12.37 16.76 -26.46
N PRO A 69 12.45 16.77 -27.80
CA PRO A 69 11.77 15.78 -28.64
C PRO A 69 12.29 14.34 -28.42
N GLY A 70 13.55 14.19 -27.98
CA GLY A 70 14.16 12.90 -27.71
C GLY A 70 13.49 12.09 -26.57
N VAL A 71 12.77 12.74 -25.66
CA VAL A 71 12.11 12.06 -24.53
C VAL A 71 10.71 11.55 -24.88
N ARG A 72 10.14 11.96 -26.02
CA ARG A 72 8.74 11.66 -26.39
C ARG A 72 8.48 10.16 -26.56
N GLN A 73 9.33 9.48 -27.33
CA GLN A 73 9.21 8.04 -27.58
C GLN A 73 9.41 7.19 -26.30
N PRO A 74 10.47 7.38 -25.49
CA PRO A 74 10.63 6.62 -24.26
C PRO A 74 9.54 6.93 -23.23
N LEU A 75 9.04 8.17 -23.16
CA LEU A 75 7.91 8.52 -22.29
C LEU A 75 6.62 7.81 -22.69
N LEU A 76 6.33 7.75 -23.99
CA LEU A 76 5.15 7.04 -24.51
C LEU A 76 5.23 5.55 -24.17
N LEU A 77 6.39 4.94 -24.39
CA LEU A 77 6.65 3.55 -24.02
C LEU A 77 6.47 3.35 -22.50
N GLY A 78 7.03 4.23 -21.67
CA GLY A 78 6.87 4.17 -20.22
C GLY A 78 5.41 4.27 -19.76
N ARG A 79 4.62 5.18 -20.37
CA ARG A 79 3.18 5.31 -20.10
C ARG A 79 2.42 4.05 -20.50
N LEU A 80 2.75 3.45 -21.63
CA LEU A 80 2.16 2.19 -22.08
C LEU A 80 2.50 1.04 -21.12
N CYS A 81 3.77 0.90 -20.73
CA CYS A 81 4.21 -0.11 -19.76
C CYS A 81 3.50 0.07 -18.41
N MET A 82 3.35 1.30 -17.93
CA MET A 82 2.60 1.59 -16.70
C MET A 82 1.13 1.23 -16.83
N ALA A 83 0.48 1.55 -17.96
CA ALA A 83 -0.92 1.21 -18.20
C ALA A 83 -1.12 -0.32 -18.21
N ILE A 84 -0.25 -1.05 -18.89
CA ILE A 84 -0.27 -2.53 -18.92
C ILE A 84 -0.03 -3.08 -17.50
N ALA A 85 0.95 -2.57 -16.78
CA ALA A 85 1.23 -2.99 -15.41
C ALA A 85 0.02 -2.77 -14.49
N LEU A 86 -0.61 -1.59 -14.55
CA LEU A 86 -1.81 -1.29 -13.75
C LEU A 86 -3.00 -2.17 -14.14
N LEU A 87 -3.19 -2.46 -15.43
CA LEU A 87 -4.24 -3.36 -15.92
C LEU A 87 -4.12 -4.75 -15.30
N PHE A 88 -2.91 -5.28 -15.16
CA PHE A 88 -2.68 -6.58 -14.53
C PHE A 88 -2.62 -6.52 -13.01
N CYS A 89 -2.10 -5.45 -12.41
CA CYS A 89 -2.03 -5.30 -10.96
C CYS A 89 -3.41 -5.08 -10.32
N ALA A 90 -4.33 -4.39 -10.98
CA ALA A 90 -5.66 -4.09 -10.45
C ALA A 90 -6.46 -5.36 -10.05
N PRO A 91 -6.61 -6.40 -10.90
CA PRO A 91 -7.32 -7.62 -10.50
C PRO A 91 -6.59 -8.39 -9.39
N ILE A 92 -5.26 -8.41 -9.42
CA ILE A 92 -4.43 -9.07 -8.38
C ILE A 92 -4.65 -8.39 -7.03
N ALA A 93 -4.69 -7.06 -6.98
CA ALA A 93 -4.92 -6.29 -5.76
C ALA A 93 -6.39 -6.33 -5.28
N THR A 94 -7.34 -6.48 -6.21
CA THR A 94 -8.78 -6.61 -5.89
C THR A 94 -9.08 -7.95 -5.22
N TRP A 95 -8.35 -9.01 -5.57
CA TRP A 95 -8.56 -10.34 -4.99
C TRP A 95 -8.46 -10.36 -3.45
N PRO A 96 -7.35 -9.94 -2.80
CA PRO A 96 -7.26 -9.96 -1.35
C PRO A 96 -8.24 -8.96 -0.72
N PHE A 97 -8.45 -7.80 -1.34
CA PHE A 97 -9.38 -6.79 -0.84
C PHE A 97 -10.81 -7.34 -0.75
N ARG A 98 -11.32 -7.96 -1.82
CA ARG A 98 -12.62 -8.63 -1.83
C ARG A 98 -12.68 -9.74 -0.80
N SER A 99 -11.67 -10.60 -0.72
CA SER A 99 -11.65 -11.72 0.23
C SER A 99 -11.77 -11.24 1.68
N CYS A 100 -11.08 -10.13 2.03
CA CYS A 100 -11.23 -9.51 3.35
C CYS A 100 -12.67 -9.03 3.61
N VAL A 101 -13.25 -8.23 2.71
CA VAL A 101 -14.60 -7.69 2.90
C VAL A 101 -15.66 -8.81 2.91
N LEU A 102 -15.52 -9.79 2.03
CA LEU A 102 -16.42 -10.95 1.94
C LEU A 102 -16.37 -11.81 3.20
N SER A 103 -15.18 -12.02 3.78
CA SER A 103 -15.06 -12.76 5.04
C SER A 103 -15.79 -12.08 6.20
N VAL A 104 -15.75 -10.74 6.25
CA VAL A 104 -16.49 -9.94 7.25
C VAL A 104 -17.99 -10.02 7.00
N TYR A 105 -18.43 -9.86 5.75
CA TYR A 105 -19.83 -9.98 5.36
C TYR A 105 -20.42 -11.35 5.74
N LEU A 106 -19.73 -12.45 5.40
CA LEU A 106 -20.19 -13.79 5.70
C LEU A 106 -20.19 -14.07 7.21
N ARG A 107 -19.22 -13.53 7.96
CA ARG A 107 -19.22 -13.61 9.43
C ARG A 107 -20.46 -12.95 10.02
N VAL A 108 -20.85 -11.77 9.54
CA VAL A 108 -22.06 -11.08 10.00
C VAL A 108 -23.32 -11.85 9.61
N LYS A 109 -23.41 -12.32 8.36
CA LYS A 109 -24.54 -13.11 7.84
C LYS A 109 -24.76 -14.41 8.63
N ASN A 110 -23.69 -15.10 8.99
CA ASN A 110 -23.73 -16.41 9.64
C ASN A 110 -23.74 -16.31 11.19
N GLY A 111 -24.27 -15.23 11.76
CA GLY A 111 -24.42 -15.07 13.20
C GLY A 111 -23.11 -15.05 13.98
N GLY A 112 -22.04 -14.49 13.39
CA GLY A 112 -20.72 -14.40 14.01
C GLY A 112 -19.78 -15.57 13.73
N ARG A 113 -20.24 -16.63 13.04
CA ARG A 113 -19.40 -17.76 12.65
C ARG A 113 -18.45 -17.36 11.53
N GLN A 114 -17.14 -17.49 11.79
CA GLN A 114 -16.12 -17.25 10.76
C GLN A 114 -16.29 -18.28 9.64
N THR A 115 -16.54 -17.77 8.43
CA THR A 115 -16.73 -18.58 7.24
C THR A 115 -15.73 -18.13 6.19
N PRO A 116 -15.00 -19.06 5.55
CA PRO A 116 -13.98 -18.70 4.58
C PRO A 116 -14.65 -18.06 3.36
N SER A 117 -13.97 -17.10 2.72
CA SER A 117 -14.46 -16.44 1.51
C SER A 117 -14.68 -17.41 0.34
N SER A 118 -14.06 -18.59 0.37
CA SER A 118 -14.27 -19.67 -0.60
C SER A 118 -15.63 -20.35 -0.50
N ALA A 119 -16.33 -20.21 0.63
CA ALA A 119 -17.67 -20.76 0.84
C ALA A 119 -18.78 -19.82 0.32
N ALA A 120 -18.42 -18.68 -0.28
CA ALA A 120 -19.37 -17.72 -0.83
C ALA A 120 -20.07 -18.25 -2.09
N THR A 121 -21.34 -17.92 -2.25
CA THR A 121 -22.11 -18.18 -3.46
C THR A 121 -21.60 -17.31 -4.61
N ALA A 122 -21.75 -17.75 -5.85
CA ALA A 122 -21.37 -16.98 -7.04
C ALA A 122 -22.03 -15.58 -7.08
N SER A 123 -23.27 -15.46 -6.61
CA SER A 123 -23.98 -14.17 -6.52
C SER A 123 -23.34 -13.23 -5.48
N GLU A 124 -22.96 -13.75 -4.31
CA GLU A 124 -22.28 -12.98 -3.26
C GLU A 124 -20.91 -12.52 -3.73
N PHE A 125 -20.19 -13.39 -4.44
CA PHE A 125 -18.88 -13.08 -4.99
C PHE A 125 -18.94 -11.99 -6.06
N THR A 126 -19.83 -12.13 -7.04
CA THR A 126 -20.02 -11.16 -8.12
C THR A 126 -20.57 -9.84 -7.58
N GLY A 127 -21.58 -9.89 -6.70
CA GLY A 127 -22.15 -8.72 -6.06
C GLY A 127 -21.13 -7.94 -5.23
N MET A 128 -20.31 -8.63 -4.43
CA MET A 128 -19.24 -7.99 -3.66
C MET A 128 -18.20 -7.35 -4.58
N THR A 129 -17.78 -8.04 -5.64
CA THR A 129 -16.80 -7.50 -6.59
C THR A 129 -17.34 -6.25 -7.28
N ALA A 130 -18.57 -6.31 -7.80
CA ALA A 130 -19.20 -5.18 -8.49
C ALA A 130 -19.35 -3.96 -7.58
N THR A 131 -19.83 -4.16 -6.34
CA THR A 131 -19.96 -3.09 -5.35
C THR A 131 -18.61 -2.46 -5.01
N LEU A 132 -17.58 -3.26 -4.75
CA LEU A 132 -16.24 -2.73 -4.44
C LEU A 132 -15.66 -1.95 -5.62
N GLN A 133 -15.80 -2.44 -6.86
CA GLN A 133 -15.36 -1.72 -8.05
C GLN A 133 -16.12 -0.42 -8.25
N ALA A 134 -17.44 -0.42 -8.07
CA ALA A 134 -18.25 0.80 -8.16
C ALA A 134 -17.82 1.86 -7.13
N LEU A 135 -17.54 1.46 -5.89
CA LEU A 135 -17.05 2.36 -4.85
C LEU A 135 -15.66 2.92 -5.16
N ILE A 136 -14.74 2.08 -5.67
CA ILE A 136 -13.41 2.53 -6.10
C ILE A 136 -13.53 3.52 -7.25
N LEU A 137 -14.38 3.23 -8.25
CA LEU A 137 -14.60 4.10 -9.41
C LEU A 137 -15.19 5.44 -8.98
N PHE A 138 -16.19 5.40 -8.09
CA PHE A 138 -16.79 6.59 -7.50
C PHE A 138 -15.72 7.44 -6.81
N ALA A 139 -14.93 6.86 -5.91
CA ALA A 139 -13.86 7.59 -5.23
C ALA A 139 -12.83 8.17 -6.21
N ALA A 140 -12.46 7.43 -7.26
CA ALA A 140 -11.51 7.88 -8.27
C ALA A 140 -12.01 9.08 -9.10
N ILE A 141 -13.33 9.20 -9.32
CA ILE A 141 -13.93 10.34 -10.03
C ILE A 141 -13.86 11.62 -9.18
N PHE A 142 -14.11 11.51 -7.87
CA PHE A 142 -14.14 12.67 -6.97
C PHE A 142 -12.77 13.10 -6.45
N VAL A 143 -11.78 12.21 -6.46
CA VAL A 143 -10.44 12.46 -5.92
C VAL A 143 -9.39 12.40 -7.04
N PRO A 144 -9.16 13.49 -7.78
CA PRO A 144 -8.25 13.52 -8.93
C PRO A 144 -6.77 13.65 -8.52
N SER A 145 -6.38 13.15 -7.34
CA SER A 145 -4.99 13.08 -6.90
C SER A 145 -4.68 11.73 -6.29
N VAL A 146 -3.64 11.08 -6.82
CA VAL A 146 -3.13 9.81 -6.30
C VAL A 146 -2.45 9.96 -4.94
N LYS A 147 -1.96 11.15 -4.61
CA LYS A 147 -1.22 11.41 -3.37
C LYS A 147 -2.11 11.30 -2.14
N ILE A 148 -3.33 11.80 -2.21
CA ILE A 148 -4.25 11.84 -1.06
C ILE A 148 -4.50 10.43 -0.51
N PRO A 149 -5.03 9.47 -1.29
CA PRO A 149 -5.24 8.11 -0.80
C PRO A 149 -3.93 7.43 -0.41
N LEU A 150 -2.83 7.63 -1.16
CA LEU A 150 -1.53 7.03 -0.82
C LEU A 150 -0.97 7.54 0.51
N SER A 151 -1.15 8.82 0.83
CA SER A 151 -0.66 9.43 2.08
C SER A 151 -1.48 8.97 3.31
N ILE A 152 -2.80 8.90 3.18
CA ILE A 152 -3.69 8.44 4.24
C ILE A 152 -3.46 6.94 4.48
N VAL A 153 -3.47 6.12 3.42
CA VAL A 153 -3.23 4.67 3.55
C VAL A 153 -1.83 4.41 4.08
N GLY A 154 -0.82 5.15 3.60
CA GLY A 154 0.57 4.99 4.05
C GLY A 154 0.75 5.30 5.54
N SER A 155 0.15 6.39 6.04
CA SER A 155 0.23 6.78 7.45
C SER A 155 -0.54 5.81 8.36
N VAL A 156 -1.77 5.44 7.99
CA VAL A 156 -2.62 4.57 8.79
C VAL A 156 -2.18 3.11 8.71
N ALA A 157 -2.18 2.53 7.50
CA ALA A 157 -1.87 1.11 7.32
C ALA A 157 -0.40 0.82 7.58
N GLY A 158 0.51 1.74 7.27
CA GLY A 158 1.94 1.59 7.59
C GLY A 158 2.17 1.45 9.08
N SER A 159 1.63 2.36 9.89
CA SER A 159 1.79 2.32 11.34
C SER A 159 1.15 1.08 11.97
N LEU A 160 -0.03 0.70 11.48
CA LEU A 160 -0.76 -0.47 11.96
C LEU A 160 -0.05 -1.78 11.62
N ILE A 161 0.35 -1.98 10.36
CA ILE A 161 0.88 -3.27 9.88
C ILE A 161 2.34 -3.47 10.27
N ILE A 162 3.15 -2.40 10.28
CA ILE A 162 4.60 -2.51 10.50
C ILE A 162 4.93 -2.56 12.00
N PHE A 163 4.21 -1.81 12.85
CA PHE A 163 4.56 -1.66 14.26
C PHE A 163 3.52 -2.29 15.20
N ILE A 164 2.26 -1.89 15.07
CA ILE A 164 1.22 -2.21 16.05
C ILE A 164 0.81 -3.69 15.99
N MET A 165 0.50 -4.21 14.80
CA MET A 165 0.04 -5.59 14.61
C MET A 165 1.08 -6.65 15.01
N PRO A 166 2.35 -6.57 14.58
CA PRO A 166 3.37 -7.54 14.99
C PRO A 166 3.56 -7.58 16.51
N SER A 167 3.55 -6.42 17.17
CA SER A 167 3.63 -6.35 18.63
C SER A 167 2.43 -7.00 19.31
N LEU A 168 1.22 -6.73 18.83
CA LEU A 168 -0.01 -7.34 19.36
C LEU A 168 0.04 -8.86 19.24
N PHE A 169 0.40 -9.39 18.07
CA PHE A 169 0.49 -10.84 17.88
C PHE A 169 1.51 -11.49 18.81
N TYR A 170 2.69 -10.89 18.97
CA TYR A 170 3.72 -11.43 19.86
C TYR A 170 3.27 -11.44 21.33
N THR A 171 2.70 -10.33 21.80
CA THR A 171 2.29 -10.16 23.21
C THR A 171 1.02 -10.92 23.58
N LEU A 172 0.12 -11.16 22.63
CA LEU A 172 -1.05 -12.02 22.84
C LEU A 172 -0.69 -13.50 22.95
N GLN A 173 0.38 -13.92 22.26
CA GLN A 173 0.87 -15.31 22.31
C GLN A 173 1.68 -15.63 23.58
N HIS A 174 2.31 -14.63 24.21
CA HIS A 174 3.15 -14.82 25.39
C HIS A 174 2.57 -14.11 26.62
N ARG A 175 2.20 -14.87 27.66
CA ARG A 175 1.77 -14.34 28.96
C ARG A 175 2.92 -14.45 29.97
N PRO A 176 3.17 -13.45 30.85
CA PRO A 176 2.43 -12.19 31.04
C PRO A 176 2.74 -11.12 29.97
N VAL A 177 1.71 -10.33 29.61
CA VAL A 177 1.77 -9.31 28.53
C VAL A 177 2.79 -8.22 28.85
N VAL A 178 2.83 -7.77 30.11
CA VAL A 178 3.74 -6.72 30.58
C VAL A 178 4.78 -7.37 31.49
N SER A 179 5.96 -7.61 30.94
CA SER A 179 7.12 -8.14 31.65
C SER A 179 8.39 -7.53 31.10
N TRP A 180 9.44 -7.47 31.92
CA TRP A 180 10.79 -7.05 31.50
C TRP A 180 11.37 -7.91 30.36
N ALA A 181 10.87 -9.14 30.19
CA ALA A 181 11.21 -10.00 29.05
C ALA A 181 10.56 -9.56 27.72
N ASN A 182 9.44 -8.80 27.77
CA ASN A 182 8.65 -8.41 26.60
C ASN A 182 8.85 -6.93 26.21
N LYS A 183 10.00 -6.34 26.59
CA LYS A 183 10.32 -4.93 26.30
C LYS A 183 10.33 -4.58 24.82
N GLY A 184 10.87 -5.46 23.97
CA GLY A 184 10.96 -5.24 22.53
C GLY A 184 9.59 -5.00 21.89
N PRO A 185 8.64 -5.95 22.02
CA PRO A 185 7.27 -5.77 21.55
C PRO A 185 6.60 -4.53 22.13
N LEU A 186 6.67 -4.33 23.46
CA LEU A 186 6.02 -3.17 24.10
C LEU A 186 6.58 -1.83 23.57
N ALA A 187 7.88 -1.74 23.34
CA ALA A 187 8.52 -0.58 22.72
C ALA A 187 8.05 -0.39 21.25
N MET A 188 7.93 -1.47 20.48
CA MET A 188 7.39 -1.40 19.12
C MET A 188 5.92 -0.93 19.09
N PHE A 189 5.10 -1.36 20.05
CA PHE A 189 3.72 -0.88 20.18
C PHE A 189 3.68 0.62 20.48
N ALA A 190 4.43 1.07 21.49
CA ALA A 190 4.49 2.49 21.87
C ALA A 190 5.01 3.35 20.70
N LEU A 191 6.09 2.92 20.05
CA LEU A 191 6.62 3.57 18.85
C LEU A 191 5.57 3.61 17.73
N GLY A 192 4.85 2.52 17.51
CA GLY A 192 3.79 2.44 16.50
C GLY A 192 2.66 3.44 16.73
N VAL A 193 2.25 3.64 18.00
CA VAL A 193 1.26 4.66 18.36
C VAL A 193 1.82 6.07 18.12
N CYS A 194 3.07 6.34 18.52
CA CYS A 194 3.71 7.63 18.27
C CYS A 194 3.82 7.94 16.77
N VAL A 195 4.27 6.97 15.97
CA VAL A 195 4.39 7.09 14.51
C VAL A 195 3.01 7.28 13.88
N PHE A 196 1.99 6.56 14.34
CA PHE A 196 0.62 6.74 13.86
C PHE A 196 0.13 8.17 14.08
N VAL A 197 0.22 8.68 15.32
CA VAL A 197 -0.22 10.04 15.66
C VAL A 197 0.55 11.06 14.84
N LEU A 198 1.89 10.97 14.81
CA LEU A 198 2.73 11.92 14.09
C LEU A 198 2.45 11.90 12.58
N CYS A 199 2.49 10.74 11.93
CA CYS A 199 2.30 10.64 10.48
C CYS A 199 0.88 11.01 10.06
N PHE A 200 -0.13 10.62 10.84
CA PHE A 200 -1.51 10.99 10.55
C PHE A 200 -1.74 12.49 10.72
N SER A 201 -1.26 13.09 11.82
CA SER A 201 -1.35 14.54 12.03
C SER A 201 -0.65 15.34 10.93
N LEU A 202 0.57 14.95 10.55
CA LEU A 202 1.29 15.60 9.45
C LEU A 202 0.56 15.47 8.11
N THR A 203 -0.05 14.31 7.85
CA THR A 203 -0.86 14.10 6.63
C THR A 203 -2.08 15.01 6.64
N MET A 204 -2.79 15.12 7.76
CA MET A 204 -3.95 16.00 7.88
C MET A 204 -3.57 17.47 7.73
N LEU A 205 -2.52 17.93 8.41
CA LEU A 205 -2.03 19.31 8.28
C LEU A 205 -1.62 19.64 6.83
N LYS A 206 -0.97 18.70 6.14
CA LYS A 206 -0.60 18.90 4.73
C LYS A 206 -1.82 19.02 3.83
N LEU A 207 -2.83 18.17 4.03
CA LEU A 207 -4.08 18.23 3.27
C LEU A 207 -4.86 19.51 3.58
N GLU A 208 -4.93 19.93 4.84
CA GLU A 208 -5.59 21.16 5.24
C GLU A 208 -4.97 22.37 4.56
N ASN A 209 -3.63 22.50 4.59
CA ASN A 209 -2.93 23.59 3.91
C ASN A 209 -3.09 23.59 2.38
N GLU A 210 -3.22 22.42 1.75
CA GLU A 210 -3.40 22.31 0.30
C GLU A 210 -4.82 22.64 -0.17
N PHE A 211 -5.85 22.30 0.63
CA PHE A 211 -7.26 22.49 0.26
C PHE A 211 -7.91 23.73 0.87
N PHE A 212 -7.36 24.26 1.97
CA PHE A 212 -7.85 25.43 2.67
C PHE A 212 -6.70 26.41 2.99
N PRO A 213 -6.02 26.97 1.97
CA PRO A 213 -5.01 28.00 2.21
C PRO A 213 -5.67 29.26 2.79
N LEU A 214 -5.16 29.73 3.92
CA LEU A 214 -5.50 31.03 4.53
C LEU A 214 -5.02 32.19 3.66
#